data_AF-A0A316BT27-F1
#
_entry.id   AF-A0A316BT27-F1
#
_cell.length_a   1.000
_cell.length_b   1.000
_cell.length_c   1.000
_cell.angle_alpha   90.00
_cell.angle_beta   90.00
_cell.angle_gamma   90.00
#
_symmetry.space_group_name_H-M   'P 1'
#
loop_
_entity.id
_entity.type
_entity.pdbx_description
1 polymer ?
#
loop_
_entity_poly.entity_id
_entity_poly.type
_entity_poly.pdbx_seq_one_letter_code
_entity_poly.pdbx_strand_id
1 'polypeptide(L)' 'MNIEKKVGSAASFVWEDPFLLEGQLSEDERMIRDAAAAFAA' A
#
# COMPACT_ATOMS: atom_id res chain seq x y z
N MET A 1 -31.09 -24.44 6.09
CA MET A 1 -29.86 -23.86 6.65
C MET A 1 -29.32 -22.86 5.63
N ASN A 2 -29.56 -21.56 5.84
CA ASN A 2 -29.04 -20.53 4.93
C ASN A 2 -27.67 -20.10 5.45
N ILE A 3 -26.63 -20.43 4.69
CA ILE A 3 -25.25 -20.12 5.02
C ILE A 3 -24.96 -18.76 4.39
N GLU A 4 -25.08 -17.69 5.18
CA GLU A 4 -24.62 -16.37 4.76
C GLU A 4 -23.10 -16.42 4.62
N LYS A 5 -22.61 -16.58 3.38
CA LYS A 5 -21.18 -16.40 3.07
C LYS A 5 -20.85 -14.92 3.25
N LYS A 6 -20.29 -14.57 4.40
CA LYS A 6 -19.59 -13.29 4.56
C LYS A 6 -18.37 -13.33 3.65
N VAL A 7 -18.47 -12.70 2.48
CA VAL A 7 -17.33 -12.47 1.59
C VAL A 7 -16.40 -11.53 2.35
N GLY A 8 -15.36 -12.08 2.97
CA GLY A 8 -14.29 -11.29 3.54
C GLY A 8 -13.63 -10.51 2.40
N SER A 9 -13.59 -9.19 2.52
CA SER A 9 -12.84 -8.36 1.58
C SER A 9 -11.36 -8.72 1.71
N ALA A 10 -10.81 -9.44 0.73
CA ALA A 10 -9.38 -9.68 0.67
C ALA A 10 -8.66 -8.33 0.54
N ALA A 11 -7.57 -8.14 1.29
CA ALA A 11 -6.71 -6.98 1.09
C ALA A 11 -6.09 -7.03 -0.31
N SER A 12 -5.99 -5.88 -0.98
CA SER A 12 -5.38 -5.81 -2.31
C SER A 12 -3.88 -6.03 -2.22
N PHE A 13 -3.35 -6.94 -3.03
CA PHE A 13 -1.93 -7.23 -3.11
C PHE A 13 -1.30 -6.43 -4.26
N VAL A 14 -0.30 -5.59 -3.95
CA VAL A 14 0.42 -4.75 -4.92
C VAL A 14 1.80 -5.35 -5.16
N TRP A 15 2.11 -5.76 -6.39
CA TRP A 15 3.40 -6.39 -6.70
C TRP A 15 4.60 -5.43 -6.60
N GLU A 16 4.37 -4.15 -6.87
CA GLU A 16 5.38 -3.09 -6.75
C GLU A 16 5.69 -2.73 -5.28
N ASP A 17 4.74 -3.02 -4.39
CA ASP A 17 4.87 -2.82 -2.94
C ASP A 17 4.22 -3.97 -2.16
N PRO A 18 4.86 -5.17 -2.11
CA PRO A 18 4.27 -6.37 -1.51
C PRO A 18 3.98 -6.25 -0.01
N PHE A 19 4.62 -5.29 0.65
CA PHE A 19 4.47 -5.04 2.08
C PHE A 19 3.67 -3.77 2.41
N LEU A 20 3.13 -3.09 1.39
CA LEU A 20 2.40 -1.85 1.54
C LEU A 20 3.21 -0.80 2.34
N LEU A 21 4.52 -0.74 2.10
CA LEU A 21 5.45 0.18 2.74
C LEU A 21 4.95 1.63 2.60
N GLU A 22 4.33 1.97 1.48
CA GLU A 22 3.67 3.27 1.24
C GLU A 22 2.70 3.67 2.36
N GLY A 23 1.94 2.71 2.88
CA GLY A 23 0.98 2.90 3.96
C GLY A 23 1.61 2.94 5.35
N GLN A 24 2.88 2.57 5.47
CA GLN A 24 3.64 2.63 6.72
C GLN A 24 4.43 3.93 6.88
N LEU A 25 4.65 4.66 5.78
CA LEU A 25 5.34 5.93 5.78
C LEU A 25 4.42 7.07 6.24
N SER A 26 4.97 7.95 7.06
CA SER A 26 4.40 9.26 7.36
C SER A 26 4.46 10.19 6.13
N GLU A 27 3.75 11.31 6.19
CA GLU A 27 3.72 12.29 5.10
C GLU A 27 5.14 12.82 4.79
N ASP A 28 5.91 13.17 5.82
CA ASP A 28 7.27 13.69 5.67
C ASP A 28 8.20 12.69 4.98
N GLU A 29 8.07 11.40 5.31
CA GLU A 29 8.87 10.34 4.70
C GLU A 29 8.50 10.13 3.23
N ARG A 30 7.20 10.21 2.88
CA ARG A 30 6.77 10.18 1.48
C ARG A 30 7.34 11.36 0.69
N MET A 31 7.30 12.57 1.26
CA MET A 31 7.85 13.77 0.62
C MET A 31 9.35 13.61 0.32
N ILE A 32 10.13 13.09 1.28
CA ILE A 32 11.58 12.87 1.09
C ILE A 32 11.84 11.83 0.00
N ARG A 33 11.10 10.72 -0.02
CA ARG A 33 11.21 9.70 -1.07
C ARG A 33 10.92 10.29 -2.45
N ASP A 34 9.83 11.04 -2.58
CA ASP A 34 9.43 11.63 -3.86
C ASP A 34 10.47 12.63 -4.36
N ALA A 35 11.07 13.41 -3.45
CA ALA A 35 12.20 14.30 -3.77
C ALA A 35 13.43 13.51 -4.25
N ALA A 36 13.77 12.39 -3.59
CA ALA A 36 14.88 11.53 -3.98
C ALA A 36 14.63 10.87 -5.36
N ALA A 37 13.40 10.43 -5.63
CA ALA A 37 13.00 9.87 -6.91
C ALA A 37 13.07 10.91 -8.05
N ALA A 38 12.62 12.15 -7.79
CA ALA A 38 12.71 13.25 -8.75
C ALA A 38 14.15 13.66 -9.07
N PHE A 39 15.06 13.57 -8.09
CA PHE A 39 16.48 13.84 -8.31
C PHE A 39 17.18 12.76 -9.14
N ALA A 40 16.76 11.50 -9.01
CA ALA A 40 17.37 10.36 -9.69
C ALA A 40 16.90 10.17 -11.15
N ALA A 41 15.89 10.94 -11.59
CA ALA A 41 15.34 10.92 -12.95
C ALA A 41 16.23 11.68 -13.95
#